data_AF-A0A024CJ70-F1
#
_entry.id   AF-A0A024CJ70-F1
#
_cell.length_a   1.000
_cell.length_b   1.000
_cell.length_c   1.000
_cell.angle_alpha   90.00
_cell.angle_beta   90.00
_cell.angle_gamma   90.00
#
_symmetry.space_group_name_H-M   'P 1'
#
loop_
_entity.id
_entity.type
_entity.pdbx_description
1 polymer ?
#
loop_
_entity_poly.entity_id
_entity_poly.type
_entity_poly.pdbx_seq_one_letter_code
_entity_poly.pdbx_strand_id
1 'polypeptide(L)'
;GAAASVLNFVINPSARFDLPFFGGDLVTRRSGHLLALDLQPADKSNTTHTQPVWEKLIPIFERWRSKLPDGGPIPEEAQPFFSPGFLWTRLPLGDEGDQLIESVVRPAFNDYLRLYLELAEAAKPVTDDRRDHLLAGQRRYTDYRAEKDPARGMLTRFYGSEWTENYIHTVLFDL
;
A
#
# COMPACT_ATOMS: atom_id res chain seq x y z
N GLY A 1 -1.70 9.10 -19.48
CA GLY A 1 -1.60 9.14 -20.96
C GLY A 1 -1.12 7.79 -21.48
N ALA A 2 -1.07 7.57 -22.80
CA ALA A 2 -0.77 6.24 -23.38
C ALA A 2 0.57 5.59 -22.97
N ALA A 3 1.53 6.36 -22.43
CA ALA A 3 2.83 5.86 -22.01
C ALA A 3 2.84 5.21 -20.62
N ALA A 4 2.08 5.79 -19.67
CA ALA A 4 1.89 5.28 -18.31
C ALA A 4 0.71 5.99 -17.64
N SER A 5 0.03 5.28 -16.75
CA SER A 5 -0.93 5.83 -15.81
C SER A 5 -0.60 5.32 -14.42
N VAL A 6 -0.61 6.19 -13.41
CA VAL A 6 -0.26 5.83 -12.04
C VAL A 6 -1.29 6.46 -11.12
N LEU A 7 -1.91 5.62 -10.29
CA LEU A 7 -2.57 6.02 -9.07
C LEU A 7 -1.70 5.50 -7.93
N ASN A 8 -1.15 6.40 -7.13
CA ASN A 8 -0.55 6.11 -5.84
C ASN A 8 -1.42 6.83 -4.81
N PHE A 9 -2.08 6.05 -3.94
CA PHE A 9 -2.94 6.57 -2.89
C PHE A 9 -2.54 5.93 -1.57
N VAL A 10 -2.00 6.75 -0.67
CA VAL A 10 -1.50 6.32 0.63
C VAL A 10 -2.19 7.13 1.72
N ILE A 11 -2.56 6.48 2.82
CA ILE A 11 -3.01 7.15 4.04
C ILE A 11 -2.00 6.86 5.16
N ASN A 12 -1.32 7.91 5.60
CA ASN A 12 -0.37 7.87 6.72
C ASN A 12 -1.10 8.19 8.03
N PRO A 13 -1.26 7.22 8.95
CA PRO A 13 -1.93 7.49 10.22
C PRO A 13 -1.02 8.26 11.17
N SER A 14 -1.59 9.15 11.99
CA SER A 14 -0.85 9.70 13.13
C SER A 14 -0.47 8.58 14.10
N ALA A 15 0.78 8.56 14.57
CA ALA A 15 1.25 7.62 15.60
C ALA A 15 0.45 7.68 16.92
N ARG A 16 -0.43 8.67 17.10
CA ARG A 16 -1.41 8.71 18.20
C ARG A 16 -2.48 7.63 18.13
N PHE A 17 -2.63 6.97 16.98
CA PHE A 17 -3.63 5.93 16.75
C PHE A 17 -2.94 4.67 16.24
N ASP A 18 -3.35 3.51 16.77
CA ASP A 18 -2.81 2.20 16.39
C ASP A 18 -3.43 1.70 15.08
N LEU A 19 -3.09 2.39 13.98
CA LEU A 19 -3.62 2.12 12.65
C LEU A 19 -2.50 1.65 11.71
N PRO A 20 -2.79 0.74 10.78
CA PRO A 20 -1.89 0.44 9.66
C PRO A 20 -1.84 1.64 8.70
N PHE A 21 -0.93 1.62 7.74
CA PHE A 21 -1.01 2.47 6.56
C PHE A 21 -2.07 1.90 5.60
N PHE A 22 -2.79 2.77 4.89
CA PHE A 22 -3.48 2.35 3.67
C PHE A 22 -2.54 2.54 2.50
N GLY A 23 -2.33 1.52 1.67
CA GLY A 23 -1.52 1.63 0.46
C GLY A 23 -2.27 1.07 -0.75
N GLY A 24 -2.51 1.90 -1.75
CA GLY A 24 -3.14 1.51 -3.02
C GLY A 24 -2.38 2.07 -4.21
N ASP A 25 -1.65 1.19 -4.89
CA ASP A 25 -0.84 1.49 -6.07
C ASP A 25 -1.41 0.77 -7.30
N LEU A 26 -2.00 1.52 -8.23
CA LEU A 26 -2.41 1.02 -9.54
C LEU A 26 -1.55 1.66 -10.63
N VAL A 27 -0.69 0.85 -11.23
CA VAL A 27 0.30 1.28 -12.22
C VAL A 27 0.01 0.60 -13.55
N THR A 28 -0.26 1.39 -14.58
CA THR A 28 -0.37 0.94 -15.97
C THR A 28 0.90 1.28 -16.72
N ARG A 29 1.55 0.25 -17.28
CA ARG A 29 2.75 0.37 -18.13
C ARG A 29 2.51 -0.44 -19.42
N ARG A 30 3.45 -0.36 -20.37
CA ARG A 30 3.39 -1.14 -21.62
C ARG A 30 3.29 -2.66 -21.41
N SER A 31 3.73 -3.17 -20.26
CA SER A 31 3.70 -4.58 -19.92
C SER A 31 2.40 -5.05 -19.26
N GLY A 32 1.41 -4.16 -19.05
CA GLY A 32 0.19 -4.48 -18.30
C GLY A 32 -0.12 -3.51 -17.17
N HIS A 33 -1.17 -3.84 -16.43
CA HIS A 33 -1.51 -3.19 -15.17
C HIS A 33 -0.90 -3.96 -14.00
N LEU A 34 -0.62 -3.24 -12.93
CA LEU A 34 -0.06 -3.76 -11.69
C LEU A 34 -0.83 -3.12 -10.55
N LEU A 35 -1.33 -3.94 -9.64
CA LEU A 35 -1.99 -3.51 -8.42
C LEU A 35 -1.21 -4.02 -7.21
N ALA A 36 -0.86 -3.10 -6.33
CA ALA A 36 -0.46 -3.40 -4.96
C ALA A 36 -1.45 -2.70 -4.02
N LEU A 37 -2.27 -3.47 -3.30
CA LEU A 37 -3.29 -2.94 -2.38
C LEU A 37 -3.21 -3.64 -1.03
N ASP A 38 -3.06 -2.87 0.05
CA ASP A 38 -2.86 -3.42 1.38
C ASP A 38 -3.23 -2.46 2.53
N LEU A 39 -3.43 -3.03 3.72
CA LEU A 39 -3.33 -2.32 5.00
C LEU A 39 -1.99 -2.69 5.66
N GLN A 40 -0.97 -1.88 5.40
CA GLN A 40 0.41 -2.19 5.71
C GLN A 40 0.71 -1.92 7.19
N PRO A 41 1.25 -2.90 7.95
CA PRO A 41 1.54 -2.70 9.36
C PRO A 41 2.76 -1.80 9.58
N ALA A 42 2.72 -0.94 10.60
CA ALA A 42 3.89 -0.21 11.09
C ALA A 42 4.90 -1.16 11.78
N ASP A 43 4.39 -2.23 12.39
CA ASP A 43 5.19 -3.34 12.91
C ASP A 43 4.47 -4.67 12.71
N LYS A 44 4.91 -5.43 11.69
CA LYS A 44 4.35 -6.74 11.35
C LYS A 44 4.56 -7.79 12.44
N SER A 45 5.59 -7.63 13.28
CA SER A 45 5.89 -8.58 14.35
C SER A 45 5.04 -8.37 15.60
N ASN A 46 4.36 -7.22 15.70
CA ASN A 46 3.57 -6.85 16.86
C ASN A 46 2.11 -7.34 16.73
N THR A 47 1.79 -8.46 17.38
CA THR A 47 0.44 -9.06 17.32
C THR A 47 -0.67 -8.12 17.78
N THR A 48 -0.41 -7.24 18.77
CA THR A 48 -1.37 -6.24 19.22
C THR A 48 -1.71 -5.23 18.13
N HIS A 49 -0.74 -4.88 17.28
CA HIS A 49 -0.94 -4.02 16.12
C HIS A 49 -1.67 -4.76 14.99
N THR A 50 -1.33 -6.03 14.77
CA THR A 50 -1.69 -6.72 13.53
C THR A 50 -2.98 -7.54 13.61
N GLN A 51 -3.20 -8.27 14.70
CA GLN A 51 -4.30 -9.22 14.80
C GLN A 51 -5.70 -8.57 14.60
N PRO A 52 -6.03 -7.42 15.25
CA PRO A 52 -7.34 -6.80 15.06
C PRO A 52 -7.62 -6.33 13.63
N VAL A 53 -6.56 -6.02 12.87
CA VAL A 53 -6.63 -5.64 11.46
C VAL A 53 -6.76 -6.88 10.58
N TRP A 54 -5.90 -7.88 10.79
CA TRP A 54 -5.81 -9.08 9.95
C TRP A 54 -7.06 -9.95 10.03
N GLU A 55 -7.68 -10.07 11.21
CA GLU A 55 -8.95 -10.79 11.38
C GLU A 55 -10.06 -10.26 10.46
N LYS A 56 -10.04 -8.95 10.15
CA LYS A 56 -11.00 -8.32 9.24
C LYS A 56 -10.52 -8.28 7.79
N LEU A 57 -9.22 -8.11 7.59
CA LEU A 57 -8.61 -7.95 6.26
C LEU A 57 -8.55 -9.27 5.48
N ILE A 58 -8.18 -10.38 6.12
CA ILE A 58 -7.97 -11.67 5.45
C ILE A 58 -9.22 -12.15 4.69
N PRO A 59 -10.44 -12.10 5.26
CA PRO A 59 -11.65 -12.48 4.52
C PRO A 59 -11.90 -11.62 3.27
N ILE A 60 -11.57 -10.33 3.32
CA ILE A 60 -11.68 -9.42 2.17
C ILE A 60 -10.64 -9.80 1.11
N PHE A 61 -9.40 -10.06 1.53
CA PHE A 61 -8.34 -10.52 0.66
C PHE A 61 -8.70 -11.83 -0.06
N GLU A 62 -9.13 -12.87 0.64
CA GLU A 62 -9.46 -14.17 0.06
C GLU A 62 -10.57 -14.07 -1.00
N ARG A 63 -11.58 -13.23 -0.74
CA ARG A 63 -12.68 -12.97 -1.68
C ARG A 63 -12.21 -12.39 -3.02
N TRP A 64 -11.21 -11.51 -2.99
CA TRP A 64 -10.73 -10.82 -4.19
C TRP A 64 -9.55 -11.51 -4.85
N ARG A 65 -8.62 -12.07 -4.07
CA ARG A 65 -7.44 -12.78 -4.55
C ARG A 65 -7.81 -13.96 -5.45
N SER A 66 -8.90 -14.67 -5.14
CA SER A 66 -9.39 -15.81 -5.93
C SER A 66 -9.84 -15.44 -7.35
N LYS A 67 -10.09 -14.15 -7.62
CA LYS A 67 -10.54 -13.63 -8.92
C LYS A 67 -9.43 -12.99 -9.74
N LEU A 68 -8.21 -12.96 -9.22
CA LEU A 68 -7.08 -12.25 -9.81
C LEU A 68 -5.91 -13.20 -10.04
N PRO A 69 -5.12 -13.01 -11.13
CA PRO A 69 -3.86 -13.71 -11.29
C PRO A 69 -2.84 -13.26 -10.22
N ASP A 70 -1.83 -14.09 -9.97
CA ASP A 70 -0.75 -13.73 -9.05
C ASP A 70 0.14 -12.61 -9.63
N GLY A 71 0.60 -11.69 -8.78
CA GLY A 71 1.52 -10.63 -9.21
C GLY A 71 2.99 -11.07 -9.36
N GLY A 72 3.33 -12.29 -8.93
CA GLY A 72 4.67 -12.83 -8.88
C GLY A 72 5.38 -12.55 -7.55
N PRO A 73 6.69 -12.87 -7.45
CA PRO A 73 7.43 -12.73 -6.21
C PRO A 73 7.54 -11.26 -5.77
N ILE A 74 7.53 -11.06 -4.46
CA ILE A 74 7.77 -9.77 -3.80
C ILE A 74 9.22 -9.81 -3.25
N PRO A 75 9.99 -8.71 -3.34
CA PRO A 75 11.33 -8.65 -2.77
C PRO A 75 11.33 -9.02 -1.29
N GLU A 76 12.30 -9.84 -0.85
CA GLU A 76 12.39 -10.32 0.53
C GLU A 76 12.47 -9.17 1.54
N GLU A 77 13.24 -8.14 1.22
CA GLU A 77 13.35 -6.90 2.00
C GLU A 77 12.04 -6.12 2.15
N ALA A 78 11.07 -6.32 1.25
CA ALA A 78 9.78 -5.64 1.30
C ALA A 78 8.75 -6.41 2.17
N GLN A 79 8.96 -7.71 2.38
CA GLN A 79 8.02 -8.58 3.09
C GLN A 79 7.65 -8.11 4.52
N PRO A 80 8.55 -7.46 5.29
CA PRO A 80 8.18 -6.93 6.60
C PRO A 80 7.10 -5.84 6.56
N PHE A 81 6.90 -5.19 5.42
CA PHE A 81 5.99 -4.05 5.26
C PHE A 81 4.63 -4.41 4.64
N PHE A 82 4.39 -5.69 4.34
CA PHE A 82 3.14 -6.16 3.76
C PHE A 82 2.40 -7.08 4.71
N SER A 83 1.08 -6.92 4.78
CA SER A 83 0.20 -7.79 5.55
C SER A 83 0.00 -9.15 4.83
N PRO A 84 -0.53 -10.18 5.52
CA PRO A 84 -1.01 -11.40 4.87
C PRO A 84 -2.16 -11.15 3.88
N GLY A 85 -2.86 -10.02 4.01
CA GLY A 85 -3.91 -9.57 3.11
C GLY A 85 -3.40 -8.68 1.98
N PHE A 86 -2.10 -8.73 1.64
CA PHE A 86 -1.56 -7.94 0.55
C PHE A 86 -2.07 -8.44 -0.83
N LEU A 87 -2.93 -7.64 -1.46
CA LEU A 87 -3.46 -7.94 -2.79
C LEU A 87 -2.49 -7.46 -3.88
N TRP A 88 -1.69 -8.40 -4.36
CA TRP A 88 -0.67 -8.21 -5.39
C TRP A 88 -1.04 -8.93 -6.69
N THR A 89 -1.22 -8.18 -7.78
CA THR A 89 -1.61 -8.77 -9.07
C THR A 89 -1.06 -8.00 -10.28
N ARG A 90 -0.91 -8.72 -11.41
CA ARG A 90 -0.56 -8.18 -12.72
C ARG A 90 -1.65 -8.56 -13.72
N LEU A 91 -2.20 -7.57 -14.42
CA LEU A 91 -3.27 -7.77 -15.39
C LEU A 91 -2.78 -7.45 -16.81
N PRO A 92 -3.29 -8.14 -17.84
CA PRO A 92 -2.99 -7.82 -19.23
C PRO A 92 -3.56 -6.46 -19.61
N LEU A 93 -3.06 -5.85 -20.69
CA LEU A 93 -3.71 -4.70 -21.33
C LEU A 93 -4.89 -5.17 -22.20
N GLY A 94 -5.84 -4.27 -22.43
CA GLY A 94 -6.99 -4.49 -23.30
C GLY A 94 -8.24 -4.92 -22.54
N ASP A 95 -9.30 -5.29 -23.28
CA ASP A 95 -10.66 -5.45 -22.75
C ASP A 95 -10.75 -6.40 -21.54
N GLU A 96 -9.97 -7.48 -21.52
CA GLU A 96 -9.93 -8.41 -20.37
C GLU A 96 -9.39 -7.73 -19.10
N GLY A 97 -8.30 -6.99 -19.22
CA GLY A 97 -7.70 -6.23 -18.12
C GLY A 97 -8.63 -5.13 -17.62
N ASP A 98 -9.23 -4.38 -18.55
CA ASP A 98 -10.17 -3.31 -18.24
C ASP A 98 -11.41 -3.86 -17.52
N GLN A 99 -11.95 -5.00 -17.97
CA GLN A 99 -13.07 -5.66 -17.30
C GLN A 99 -12.71 -6.12 -15.88
N LEU A 100 -11.51 -6.68 -15.67
CA LEU A 100 -11.03 -7.05 -14.33
C LEU A 100 -10.84 -5.82 -13.43
N ILE A 101 -10.38 -4.70 -14.00
CA ILE A 101 -10.25 -3.45 -13.25
C ILE A 101 -11.62 -2.99 -12.74
N GLU A 102 -12.63 -2.96 -13.60
CA GLU A 102 -13.97 -2.50 -13.25
C GLU A 102 -14.70 -3.45 -12.30
N SER A 103 -14.65 -4.76 -12.57
CA SER A 103 -15.47 -5.75 -11.86
C SER A 103 -14.81 -6.34 -10.61
N VAL A 104 -13.48 -6.21 -10.48
CA VAL A 104 -12.72 -6.82 -9.39
C VAL A 104 -11.86 -5.80 -8.66
N VAL A 105 -10.94 -5.10 -9.35
CA VAL A 105 -9.97 -4.21 -8.69
C VAL A 105 -10.65 -3.03 -8.01
N ARG A 106 -11.57 -2.34 -8.70
CA ARG A 106 -12.29 -1.18 -8.14
C ARG A 106 -13.13 -1.57 -6.92
N PRO A 107 -13.96 -2.64 -6.95
CA PRO A 107 -14.63 -3.14 -5.75
C PRO A 107 -13.68 -3.56 -4.63
N ALA A 108 -12.56 -4.24 -4.94
CA ALA A 108 -11.56 -4.62 -3.95
C ALA A 108 -10.95 -3.40 -3.26
N PHE A 109 -10.56 -2.38 -4.03
CA PHE A 109 -10.08 -1.10 -3.51
C PHE A 109 -11.08 -0.47 -2.56
N ASN A 110 -12.36 -0.43 -2.95
CA ASN A 110 -13.42 0.15 -2.12
C ASN A 110 -13.63 -0.62 -0.81
N ASP A 111 -13.49 -1.94 -0.82
CA ASP A 111 -13.61 -2.75 0.41
C ASP A 111 -12.44 -2.54 1.37
N TYR A 112 -11.21 -2.48 0.84
CA TYR A 112 -10.03 -2.19 1.66
C TYR A 112 -10.12 -0.78 2.25
N LEU A 113 -10.56 0.20 1.45
CA LEU A 113 -10.72 1.57 1.91
C LEU A 113 -11.84 1.68 2.94
N ARG A 114 -12.98 1.00 2.72
CA ARG A 114 -14.07 0.93 3.70
C ARG A 114 -13.57 0.33 5.02
N LEU A 115 -12.85 -0.79 4.98
CA LEU A 115 -12.27 -1.38 6.19
C LEU A 115 -11.33 -0.40 6.89
N TYR A 116 -10.47 0.29 6.15
CA TYR A 116 -9.58 1.30 6.74
C TYR A 116 -10.35 2.40 7.45
N LEU A 117 -11.40 2.93 6.82
CA LEU A 117 -12.24 3.98 7.38
C LEU A 117 -12.97 3.49 8.65
N GLU A 118 -13.47 2.25 8.66
CA GLU A 118 -14.07 1.64 9.85
C GLU A 118 -13.06 1.49 11.00
N LEU A 119 -11.81 1.12 10.69
CA LEU A 119 -10.73 1.06 11.68
C LEU A 119 -10.40 2.45 12.22
N ALA A 120 -10.31 3.46 11.34
CA ALA A 120 -10.02 4.84 11.70
C ALA A 120 -11.12 5.46 12.57
N GLU A 121 -12.39 5.21 12.24
CA GLU A 121 -13.54 5.65 13.04
C GLU A 121 -13.56 5.03 14.44
N ALA A 122 -13.17 3.75 14.55
CA ALA A 122 -13.11 3.05 15.83
C ALA A 122 -11.83 3.33 16.64
N ALA A 123 -10.83 4.00 16.05
CA ALA A 123 -9.52 4.19 16.66
C ALA A 123 -9.60 5.12 17.88
N LYS A 124 -8.91 4.73 18.95
CA LYS A 124 -8.76 5.54 20.16
C LYS A 124 -7.31 6.00 20.31
N PRO A 125 -7.06 7.17 20.90
CA PRO A 125 -5.71 7.61 21.21
C PRO A 125 -4.97 6.58 22.07
N VAL A 126 -3.73 6.30 21.72
CA VAL A 126 -2.85 5.39 22.47
C VAL A 126 -2.02 6.14 23.52
N THR A 127 -1.42 5.38 24.44
CA THR A 127 -0.44 5.90 25.41
C THR A 127 0.80 6.46 24.71
N ASP A 128 1.57 7.31 25.40
CA ASP A 128 2.80 7.87 24.84
C ASP A 128 3.83 6.80 24.45
N ASP A 129 4.03 5.78 25.30
CA ASP A 129 4.92 4.65 24.99
C ASP A 129 4.49 3.89 23.72
N ARG A 130 3.18 3.69 23.56
CA ARG A 130 2.65 3.01 22.37
C ARG A 130 2.79 3.88 21.12
N ARG A 131 2.56 5.19 21.25
CA ARG A 131 2.80 6.16 20.16
C ARG A 131 4.26 6.11 19.72
N ASP A 132 5.21 6.10 20.65
CA ASP A 132 6.63 6.12 20.31
C ASP A 132 7.07 4.83 19.60
N HIS A 133 6.52 3.69 20.03
CA HIS A 133 6.69 2.42 19.31
C HIS A 133 6.13 2.47 17.88
N LEU A 134 4.91 2.98 17.70
CA LEU A 134 4.28 3.12 16.38
C LEU A 134 5.08 4.05 15.48
N LEU A 135 5.50 5.22 16.00
CA LEU A 135 6.32 6.18 15.28
C LEU A 135 7.64 5.55 14.80
N ALA A 136 8.30 4.74 15.63
CA ALA A 136 9.51 4.03 15.22
C ALA A 136 9.24 3.04 14.07
N GLY A 137 8.10 2.34 14.08
CA GLY A 137 7.66 1.49 12.96
C GLY A 137 7.36 2.28 11.70
N GLN A 138 6.66 3.40 11.83
CA GLN A 138 6.34 4.30 10.72
C GLN A 138 7.60 4.87 10.07
N ARG A 139 8.60 5.26 10.86
CA ARG A 139 9.91 5.70 10.36
C ARG A 139 10.61 4.61 9.55
N ARG A 140 10.69 3.38 10.08
CA ARG A 140 11.28 2.25 9.33
C ARG A 140 10.60 2.03 7.97
N TYR A 141 9.28 2.10 7.91
CA TYR A 141 8.52 2.00 6.67
C TYR A 141 8.85 3.15 5.70
N THR A 142 8.83 4.37 6.23
CA THR A 142 9.06 5.62 5.48
C THR A 142 10.48 5.64 4.91
N ASP A 143 11.50 5.31 5.71
CA ASP A 143 12.90 5.20 5.30
C ASP A 143 13.08 4.16 4.19
N TYR A 144 12.48 2.97 4.35
CA TYR A 144 12.52 1.91 3.34
C TYR A 144 11.89 2.36 2.01
N ARG A 145 10.68 2.93 2.07
CA ARG A 145 9.98 3.43 0.88
C ARG A 145 10.76 4.57 0.23
N ALA A 146 11.29 5.51 1.00
CA ALA A 146 12.11 6.59 0.49
C ALA A 146 13.35 6.04 -0.23
N GLU A 147 14.05 5.04 0.30
CA GLU A 147 15.23 4.47 -0.34
C GLU A 147 14.90 3.57 -1.56
N LYS A 148 13.80 2.83 -1.51
CA LYS A 148 13.48 1.78 -2.50
C LYS A 148 12.27 2.08 -3.39
N ASP A 149 11.77 3.33 -3.40
CA ASP A 149 10.51 3.63 -4.10
C ASP A 149 10.58 3.19 -5.58
N PRO A 150 9.69 2.29 -6.03
CA PRO A 150 9.70 1.76 -7.40
C PRO A 150 9.32 2.79 -8.46
N ALA A 151 8.74 3.93 -8.06
CA ALA A 151 8.49 5.06 -8.93
C ALA A 151 9.72 5.94 -9.13
N ARG A 152 10.77 5.86 -8.29
CA ARG A 152 12.00 6.68 -8.43
C ARG A 152 12.53 6.70 -9.86
N GLY A 153 12.77 5.53 -10.45
CA GLY A 153 13.29 5.46 -11.82
C GLY A 153 12.36 6.09 -12.87
N MET A 154 11.05 6.00 -12.66
CA MET A 154 10.05 6.63 -13.54
C MET A 154 10.04 8.15 -13.37
N LEU A 155 10.03 8.63 -12.12
CA LEU A 155 10.04 10.05 -11.76
C LEU A 155 11.33 10.73 -12.25
N THR A 156 12.49 10.11 -12.02
CA THR A 156 13.79 10.63 -12.50
C THR A 156 13.78 10.79 -14.01
N ARG A 157 13.18 9.84 -14.75
CA ARG A 157 13.09 9.91 -16.21
C ARG A 157 12.19 11.04 -16.70
N PHE A 158 11.14 11.38 -15.96
CA PHE A 158 10.19 12.43 -16.36
C PHE A 158 10.60 13.83 -15.88
N TYR A 159 11.21 13.93 -14.70
CA TYR A 159 11.38 15.20 -13.99
C TYR A 159 12.81 15.48 -13.53
N GLY A 160 13.75 14.56 -13.73
CA GLY A 160 15.13 14.68 -13.28
C GLY A 160 15.35 14.24 -11.84
N SER A 161 16.62 13.96 -11.50
CA SER A 161 17.02 13.39 -10.21
C SER A 161 16.75 14.32 -9.03
N GLU A 162 17.11 15.60 -9.15
CA GLU A 162 16.93 16.59 -8.07
C GLU A 162 15.46 16.73 -7.69
N TRP A 163 14.58 16.89 -8.67
CA TRP A 163 13.13 16.96 -8.42
C TRP A 163 12.61 15.67 -7.79
N THR A 164 13.11 14.52 -8.23
CA THR A 164 12.65 13.21 -7.77
C THR A 164 13.03 12.95 -6.31
N GLU A 165 14.29 13.18 -5.93
CA GLU A 165 14.71 13.02 -4.55
C GLU A 165 13.99 14.02 -3.64
N ASN A 166 13.83 15.27 -4.07
CA ASN A 166 13.05 16.24 -3.30
C ASN A 166 11.60 15.77 -3.12
N TYR A 167 10.92 15.31 -4.17
CA TYR A 167 9.54 14.84 -4.08
C TYR A 167 9.38 13.60 -3.18
N ILE A 168 10.30 12.63 -3.28
CA ILE A 168 10.29 11.42 -2.46
C ILE A 168 10.43 11.79 -0.97
N HIS A 169 11.42 12.60 -0.62
CA HIS A 169 11.77 12.89 0.77
C HIS A 169 10.96 14.01 1.44
N THR A 170 10.25 14.84 0.67
CA THR A 170 9.50 15.98 1.23
C THR A 170 7.99 15.90 1.02
N VAL A 171 7.50 14.99 0.17
CA VAL A 171 6.07 14.86 -0.14
C VAL A 171 5.57 13.44 0.07
N LEU A 172 6.22 12.44 -0.53
CA LEU A 172 5.74 11.06 -0.43
C LEU A 172 6.02 10.44 0.96
N PHE A 173 7.19 10.73 1.50
CA PHE A 173 7.73 10.11 2.71
C PHE A 173 8.44 11.16 3.58
N ASP A 174 7.66 12.04 4.22
CA ASP A 174 8.11 13.27 4.91
C ASP A 174 8.28 13.13 6.45
N LEU A 175 8.32 11.90 6.95
CA LEU A 175 8.17 11.54 8.38
C LEU A 175 9.49 11.49 9.15
#